data_AF-M1ATT1-F1
#
_entry.id   AF-M1ATT1-F1
#
_cell.length_a   1.000
_cell.length_b   1.000
_cell.length_c   1.000
_cell.angle_alpha   90.00
_cell.angle_beta   90.00
_cell.angle_gamma   90.00
#
_symmetry.space_group_name_H-M   'P 1'
#
loop_
_entity.id
_entity.type
_entity.pdbx_description
1 polymer ?
#
loop_
_entity_poly.entity_id
_entity_poly.type
_entity_poly.pdbx_seq_one_letter_code
_entity_poly.pdbx_strand_id
1 'polypeptide(L)'
;MGLISDELYESLNEFCKGDYINIGPTNKLCVENFKMFKNLVSGINEQQILEPFCGKDSNRPHQLSSERRSLEEDFIFQKYDDLICRESRVATRKISTYWANDPRVQEALHVRKGTIKRPWLRCRNSIVSTSYTITFMNSIPYHVNLSSKGYRSLIYSGDHDMVVPFQSTQAWIKYLNYSTIDDWRPWMVDGQVAGYTRSFSNHMTYATVKGGGHTAPEDKHKESFHMFKRWIAQQPL
;
A
#
# COMPACT_ATOMS: atom_id res chain seq x y z
N MET A 1 0.73 4.24 14.17
CA MET A 1 -0.52 4.78 13.61
C MET A 1 -1.61 4.47 14.63
N GLY A 2 -2.25 5.49 15.21
CA GLY A 2 -3.23 5.33 16.29
C GLY A 2 -4.63 5.00 15.79
N LEU A 3 -4.78 3.97 14.96
CA LEU A 3 -6.05 3.58 14.33
C LEU A 3 -6.87 2.61 15.17
N ILE A 4 -6.23 1.91 16.09
CA ILE A 4 -6.85 1.01 17.06
C ILE A 4 -6.27 1.28 18.44
N SER A 5 -7.00 0.90 19.48
CA SER A 5 -6.53 0.99 20.86
C SER A 5 -5.48 -0.08 21.16
N ASP A 6 -4.67 0.15 22.21
CA ASP A 6 -3.65 -0.79 22.64
C ASP A 6 -4.28 -2.11 23.11
N GLU A 7 -5.44 -2.07 23.76
CA GLU A 7 -6.16 -3.27 24.23
C GLU A 7 -6.59 -4.17 23.07
N LEU A 8 -7.12 -3.58 21.99
CA LEU A 8 -7.49 -4.35 20.80
C LEU A 8 -6.24 -4.92 20.12
N TYR A 9 -5.16 -4.14 20.03
CA TYR A 9 -3.90 -4.61 19.46
C TYR A 9 -3.32 -5.79 20.25
N GLU A 10 -3.25 -5.68 21.58
CA GLU A 10 -2.76 -6.74 22.47
C GLU A 10 -3.62 -7.99 22.38
N SER A 11 -4.95 -7.83 22.39
CA SER A 11 -5.89 -8.94 22.26
C SER A 11 -5.75 -9.65 20.89
N LEU A 12 -5.61 -8.89 19.80
CA LEU A 12 -5.33 -9.44 18.48
C LEU A 12 -4.00 -10.20 18.45
N ASN A 13 -2.96 -9.67 19.07
CA ASN A 13 -1.66 -10.32 19.11
C ASN A 13 -1.70 -11.64 19.89
N GLU A 14 -2.37 -11.65 21.05
CA GLU A 14 -2.51 -12.84 21.91
C GLU A 14 -3.34 -13.94 21.24
N PHE A 15 -4.54 -13.59 20.74
CA PHE A 15 -5.49 -14.59 20.24
C PHE A 15 -5.23 -15.00 18.80
N CYS A 16 -4.76 -14.09 17.93
CA CYS A 16 -4.51 -14.42 16.53
C CYS A 16 -3.09 -14.94 16.25
N LYS A 17 -2.13 -14.72 17.17
CA LYS A 17 -0.77 -15.28 17.10
C LYS A 17 -0.05 -15.02 15.76
N GLY A 18 -0.31 -13.88 15.14
CA GLY A 18 0.29 -13.50 13.85
C GLY A 18 -0.44 -14.01 12.60
N ASP A 19 -1.48 -14.85 12.72
CA ASP A 19 -2.32 -15.24 11.57
C ASP A 19 -3.61 -14.43 11.54
N TYR A 20 -3.63 -13.44 10.64
CA TYR A 20 -4.76 -12.54 10.42
C TYR A 20 -5.43 -12.75 9.06
N ILE A 21 -4.97 -13.75 8.28
CA ILE A 21 -5.44 -14.00 6.91
C ILE A 21 -6.34 -15.23 6.91
N ASN A 22 -5.91 -16.31 7.56
CA ASN A 22 -6.63 -17.58 7.60
C ASN A 22 -7.09 -17.91 9.02
N ILE A 23 -7.87 -16.98 9.60
CA ILE A 23 -8.39 -17.16 10.96
C ILE A 23 -9.34 -18.36 10.96
N GLY A 24 -8.92 -19.47 11.58
CA GLY A 24 -9.73 -20.66 11.70
C GLY A 24 -11.04 -20.38 12.47
N PRO A 25 -12.18 -20.96 12.06
CA PRO A 25 -13.49 -20.65 12.64
C PRO A 25 -13.61 -21.06 14.13
N THR A 26 -12.69 -21.88 14.62
CA THR A 26 -12.62 -22.32 16.01
C THR A 26 -12.07 -21.25 16.95
N ASN A 27 -11.30 -20.27 16.44
CA ASN A 27 -10.72 -19.20 17.24
C ASN A 27 -11.67 -17.99 17.32
N LYS A 28 -12.77 -18.15 18.07
CA LYS A 28 -13.85 -17.16 18.15
C LYS A 28 -13.35 -15.76 18.56
N LEU A 29 -12.47 -15.67 19.56
CA LEU A 29 -11.94 -14.40 20.05
C LEU A 29 -11.13 -13.67 18.97
N CYS A 30 -10.26 -14.38 18.24
CA CYS A 30 -9.54 -13.75 17.13
C CYS A 30 -10.49 -13.28 16.02
N VAL A 31 -11.50 -14.09 15.67
CA VAL A 31 -12.52 -13.71 14.67
C VAL A 31 -13.26 -12.44 15.08
N GLU A 32 -13.71 -12.36 16.34
CA GLU A 32 -14.44 -11.20 16.87
C GLU A 32 -13.57 -9.95 16.92
N ASN A 33 -12.35 -10.07 17.46
CA ASN A 33 -11.40 -8.96 17.53
C ASN A 33 -11.00 -8.47 16.13
N PHE A 34 -10.77 -9.38 15.19
CA PHE A 34 -10.42 -9.02 13.82
C PHE A 34 -11.59 -8.36 13.09
N LYS A 35 -12.82 -8.79 13.35
CA LYS A 35 -14.02 -8.11 12.86
C LYS A 35 -14.12 -6.69 13.43
N MET A 36 -13.82 -6.50 14.72
CA MET A 36 -13.79 -5.17 15.33
C MET A 36 -12.74 -4.27 14.69
N PHE A 37 -11.52 -4.79 14.47
CA PHE A 37 -10.49 -4.10 13.70
C PHE A 37 -10.98 -3.68 12.31
N LYS A 38 -11.59 -4.61 11.56
CA LYS A 38 -12.12 -4.32 10.21
C LYS A 38 -13.20 -3.24 10.21
N ASN A 39 -14.06 -3.22 11.23
CA ASN A 39 -15.08 -2.18 11.37
C ASN A 39 -14.44 -0.81 11.63
N LEU A 40 -13.48 -0.73 12.57
CA LEU A 40 -12.78 0.53 12.91
C LEU A 40 -12.07 1.15 11.71
N VAL A 41 -11.49 0.33 10.83
CA VAL A 41 -10.72 0.83 9.67
C VAL A 41 -11.53 0.88 8.36
N SER A 42 -12.81 0.53 8.37
CA SER A 42 -13.63 0.35 7.15
C SER A 42 -13.79 1.60 6.29
N GLY A 43 -13.66 2.80 6.87
CA GLY A 43 -13.72 4.10 6.18
C GLY A 43 -12.35 4.72 5.88
N ILE A 44 -11.25 4.03 6.19
CA ILE A 44 -9.89 4.54 5.99
C ILE A 44 -9.41 4.20 4.57
N ASN A 45 -8.75 5.15 3.92
CA ASN A 45 -8.01 4.87 2.71
C ASN A 45 -6.76 4.05 3.04
N GLU A 46 -6.82 2.74 2.86
CA GLU A 46 -5.72 1.84 3.22
C GLU A 46 -4.41 2.14 2.48
N GLN A 47 -4.46 2.77 1.30
CA GLN A 47 -3.25 3.11 0.55
C GLN A 47 -2.56 4.36 1.08
N GLN A 48 -3.27 5.23 1.79
CA GLN A 48 -2.74 6.47 2.35
C GLN A 48 -3.72 6.94 3.40
N ILE A 49 -3.43 6.64 4.66
CA ILE A 49 -4.40 6.78 5.76
C ILE A 49 -4.78 8.24 6.07
N LEU A 50 -4.04 9.22 5.54
CA LEU A 50 -4.36 10.65 5.67
C LEU A 50 -5.26 11.19 4.55
N GLU A 51 -5.45 10.43 3.47
CA GLU A 51 -6.28 10.85 2.34
C GLU A 51 -7.71 10.33 2.49
N PRO A 52 -8.73 11.04 1.97
CA PRO A 52 -10.11 10.59 2.04
C PRO A 52 -10.30 9.26 1.28
N PHE A 53 -11.20 8.42 1.80
CA PHE A 53 -11.61 7.20 1.10
C PHE A 53 -12.61 7.54 -0.01
N CYS A 54 -12.19 7.40 -1.27
CA CYS A 54 -12.99 7.75 -2.44
C CYS A 54 -13.40 6.54 -3.29
N GLY A 55 -13.45 5.36 -2.68
CA GLY A 55 -13.77 4.10 -3.35
C GLY A 55 -12.61 3.51 -4.16
N LYS A 56 -12.89 2.40 -4.84
CA LYS A 56 -11.93 1.69 -5.71
C LYS A 56 -12.00 2.23 -7.15
N ASP A 57 -10.94 2.06 -7.94
CA ASP A 57 -10.87 2.50 -9.36
C ASP A 57 -11.89 1.82 -10.31
N SER A 58 -12.87 1.11 -9.80
CA SER A 58 -13.90 0.47 -10.61
C SER A 58 -14.93 1.49 -11.08
N ASN A 59 -15.09 1.61 -12.41
CA ASN A 59 -16.16 2.38 -13.07
C ASN A 59 -17.58 1.81 -12.87
N ARG A 60 -17.84 0.99 -11.85
CA ARG A 60 -19.19 0.50 -11.57
C ARG A 60 -19.81 1.34 -10.45
N PRO A 61 -20.99 1.95 -10.66
CA PRO A 61 -21.80 2.38 -9.52
C PRO A 61 -22.07 1.14 -8.67
N HIS A 62 -21.81 1.24 -7.37
CA HIS A 62 -22.13 0.17 -6.44
C HIS A 62 -23.64 -0.09 -6.49
N GLN A 63 -24.05 -1.21 -7.08
CA GLN A 63 -25.34 -1.81 -6.73
C GLN A 63 -25.15 -2.44 -5.35
N LEU A 64 -25.78 -1.85 -4.33
CA LEU A 64 -25.91 -2.48 -3.03
C LEU A 64 -26.60 -3.83 -3.22
N SER A 65 -25.93 -4.90 -2.82
CA SER A 65 -26.60 -6.13 -2.45
C SER A 65 -27.50 -5.80 -1.26
N SER A 66 -28.80 -6.03 -1.43
CA SER A 66 -29.80 -5.92 -0.40
C SER A 66 -29.55 -6.98 0.67
N GLU A 67 -28.83 -6.63 1.73
CA GLU A 67 -28.90 -7.37 2.98
C GLU A 67 -29.48 -6.46 4.06
N ARG A 68 -30.43 -7.06 4.78
CA ARG A 68 -31.50 -6.46 5.56
C ARG A 68 -31.03 -5.34 6.50
N ARG A 69 -31.80 -4.25 6.50
CA ARG A 69 -31.75 -3.16 7.48
C ARG A 69 -31.79 -3.76 8.90
N SER A 70 -30.69 -3.60 9.63
CA SER A 70 -30.64 -3.68 11.09
C SER A 70 -30.83 -2.27 11.62
N LEU A 71 -31.81 -2.10 12.52
CA LEU A 71 -32.08 -0.85 13.23
C LEU A 71 -31.07 -0.71 14.37
N GLU A 72 -29.87 -0.23 14.08
CA GLU A 72 -28.93 0.27 15.10
C GLU A 72 -28.02 1.30 14.43
N GLU A 73 -28.29 2.56 14.79
CA GLU A 73 -27.60 3.81 14.48
C GLU A 73 -27.28 4.10 13.00
N ASP A 74 -28.10 5.00 12.44
CA ASP A 74 -27.94 5.65 11.15
C ASP A 74 -26.58 6.40 11.04
N PHE A 75 -25.49 5.68 10.79
CA PHE A 75 -24.45 6.22 9.92
C PHE A 75 -25.04 6.25 8.52
N ILE A 76 -25.73 7.37 8.24
CA ILE A 76 -26.12 7.77 6.91
C ILE A 76 -24.85 7.60 6.06
N PHE A 77 -24.80 6.56 5.23
CA PHE A 77 -23.89 6.44 4.09
C PHE A 77 -24.30 7.54 3.10
N GLN A 78 -24.06 8.77 3.54
CA GLN A 78 -24.40 10.02 2.91
C GLN A 78 -23.45 10.07 1.74
N LYS A 79 -23.90 9.57 0.59
CA LYS A 79 -23.57 10.07 -0.75
C LYS A 79 -22.24 10.80 -0.70
N TYR A 80 -21.14 10.03 -0.60
CA TYR A 80 -19.79 10.52 -0.29
C TYR A 80 -19.61 11.85 -0.98
N ASP A 81 -19.41 12.91 -0.18
CA ASP A 81 -19.49 14.29 -0.65
C ASP A 81 -18.59 14.42 -1.89
N ASP A 82 -19.25 14.49 -3.05
CA ASP A 82 -18.64 14.33 -4.36
C ASP A 82 -17.52 15.38 -4.56
N LEU A 83 -17.57 16.45 -3.76
CA LEU A 83 -16.58 17.51 -3.67
C LEU A 83 -15.24 17.06 -3.06
N ILE A 84 -15.24 16.40 -1.89
CA ILE A 84 -14.01 15.97 -1.19
C ILE A 84 -13.21 15.01 -2.08
N CYS A 85 -13.90 14.12 -2.79
CA CYS A 85 -13.28 13.16 -3.69
C CYS A 85 -12.96 13.69 -5.08
N ARG A 86 -13.46 14.88 -5.46
CA ARG A 86 -13.06 15.56 -6.70
C ARG A 86 -11.75 16.34 -6.54
N GLU A 87 -11.49 16.84 -5.33
CA GLU A 87 -10.27 17.59 -5.01
C GLU A 87 -9.13 16.70 -4.50
N SER A 88 -9.43 15.45 -4.12
CA SER A 88 -8.40 14.51 -3.65
C SER A 88 -7.52 13.98 -4.78
N ARG A 89 -6.31 13.51 -4.44
CA ARG A 89 -5.41 12.81 -5.38
C ARG A 89 -6.04 11.55 -5.99
N VAL A 90 -7.07 11.00 -5.35
CA VAL A 90 -7.83 9.86 -5.87
C VAL A 90 -8.62 10.24 -7.14
N ALA A 91 -9.06 11.50 -7.28
CA ALA A 91 -9.65 12.01 -8.52
C ALA A 91 -8.70 11.88 -9.72
N THR A 92 -7.39 12.04 -9.50
CA THR A 92 -6.36 11.97 -10.53
C THR A 92 -6.31 10.61 -11.23
N ARG A 93 -6.69 9.52 -10.56
CA ARG A 93 -6.73 8.17 -11.16
C ARG A 93 -7.87 8.01 -12.18
N LYS A 94 -8.95 8.79 -12.05
CA LYS A 94 -9.99 8.83 -13.09
C LYS A 94 -9.48 9.57 -14.34
N ILE A 95 -8.67 10.62 -14.15
CA ILE A 95 -8.07 11.39 -15.25
C ILE A 95 -7.17 10.51 -16.12
N SER A 96 -6.37 9.61 -15.53
CA SER A 96 -5.52 8.70 -16.32
C SER A 96 -6.33 7.81 -17.27
N THR A 97 -7.53 7.41 -16.88
CA THR A 97 -8.42 6.61 -17.73
C THR A 97 -8.94 7.40 -18.91
N TYR A 98 -9.33 8.66 -18.73
CA TYR A 98 -9.73 9.52 -19.84
C TYR A 98 -8.57 9.78 -20.80
N TRP A 99 -7.39 10.15 -20.26
CA TRP A 99 -6.20 10.42 -21.05
C TRP A 99 -5.76 9.20 -21.87
N ALA A 100 -5.66 8.01 -21.26
CA ALA A 100 -5.21 6.80 -21.95
C ALA A 100 -6.20 6.28 -23.01
N ASN A 101 -7.47 6.70 -22.94
CA ASN A 101 -8.50 6.34 -23.91
C ASN A 101 -8.73 7.43 -24.98
N ASP A 102 -8.04 8.57 -24.94
CA ASP A 102 -8.10 9.57 -26.01
C ASP A 102 -7.43 8.99 -27.28
N PRO A 103 -8.12 8.95 -28.42
CA PRO A 103 -7.56 8.42 -29.67
C PRO A 103 -6.27 9.12 -30.11
N ARG A 104 -6.13 10.43 -29.83
CA ARG A 104 -4.93 11.21 -30.17
C ARG A 104 -3.75 10.79 -29.31
N VAL A 105 -3.99 10.49 -28.03
CA VAL A 105 -2.97 9.95 -27.13
C VAL A 105 -2.57 8.55 -27.56
N GLN A 106 -3.54 7.69 -27.89
CA GLN A 106 -3.27 6.34 -28.40
C GLN A 106 -2.46 6.36 -29.70
N GLU A 107 -2.78 7.26 -30.62
CA GLU A 107 -2.03 7.45 -31.86
C GLU A 107 -0.60 7.94 -31.60
N ALA A 108 -0.42 8.93 -30.71
CA ALA A 108 0.89 9.43 -30.30
C ALA A 108 1.75 8.37 -29.59
N LEU A 109 1.13 7.47 -28.82
CA LEU A 109 1.78 6.32 -28.18
C LEU A 109 1.90 5.10 -29.11
N HIS A 110 1.50 5.22 -30.37
CA HIS A 110 1.52 4.15 -31.37
C HIS A 110 0.77 2.87 -30.96
N VAL A 111 -0.33 3.02 -30.21
CA VAL A 111 -1.23 1.91 -29.87
C VAL A 111 -1.86 1.37 -31.15
N ARG A 112 -1.64 0.07 -31.42
CA ARG A 112 -2.13 -0.57 -32.65
C ARG A 112 -3.67 -0.53 -32.71
N LYS A 113 -4.21 0.17 -33.72
CA LYS A 113 -5.66 0.27 -33.97
C LYS A 113 -6.29 -1.13 -34.02
N GLY A 114 -7.45 -1.30 -33.37
CA GLY A 114 -8.20 -2.56 -33.34
C GLY A 114 -7.73 -3.60 -32.31
N THR A 115 -6.61 -3.39 -31.60
CA THR A 115 -6.16 -4.32 -30.54
C THR A 115 -6.87 -4.11 -29.20
N ILE A 116 -7.26 -2.86 -28.93
CA ILE A 116 -7.98 -2.48 -27.72
C ILE A 116 -9.48 -2.68 -27.97
N LYS A 117 -9.99 -3.87 -27.62
CA LYS A 117 -11.42 -4.24 -27.77
C LYS A 117 -12.33 -3.67 -26.67
N ARG A 118 -11.74 -3.17 -25.59
CA ARG A 118 -12.41 -2.56 -24.42
C ARG A 118 -11.60 -1.35 -23.99
N PRO A 119 -12.21 -0.34 -23.35
CA PRO A 119 -11.45 0.80 -22.83
C PRO A 119 -10.28 0.35 -21.97
N TRP A 120 -9.16 1.06 -22.10
CA TRP A 120 -8.03 0.91 -21.20
C TRP A 120 -8.50 1.19 -19.77
N LEU A 121 -8.03 0.36 -18.84
CA LEU A 121 -8.28 0.48 -17.40
C LEU A 121 -6.93 0.35 -16.68
N ARG A 122 -6.73 1.12 -15.62
CA ARG A 122 -5.51 1.09 -14.79
C ARG A 122 -5.23 -0.31 -14.24
N CYS A 123 -6.27 -0.96 -13.69
CA CYS A 123 -6.18 -2.31 -13.14
C CYS A 123 -7.36 -3.16 -13.63
N ARG A 124 -7.08 -4.36 -14.16
CA ARG A 124 -8.11 -5.32 -14.53
C ARG A 124 -8.40 -6.28 -13.39
N ASN A 125 -9.17 -5.80 -12.41
CA ASN A 125 -9.46 -6.52 -11.16
C ASN A 125 -10.04 -7.92 -11.37
N SER A 126 -10.80 -8.15 -12.46
CA SER A 126 -11.37 -9.47 -12.76
C SER A 126 -10.31 -10.56 -12.96
N ILE A 127 -9.15 -10.24 -13.53
CA ILE A 127 -8.09 -11.23 -13.78
C ILE A 127 -7.43 -11.65 -12.48
N VAL A 128 -7.20 -10.69 -11.59
CA VAL A 128 -6.54 -10.89 -10.29
C VAL A 128 -7.38 -11.80 -9.40
N SER A 129 -8.71 -11.65 -9.40
CA SER A 129 -9.59 -12.44 -8.54
C SER A 129 -9.98 -13.81 -9.09
N THR A 130 -9.94 -14.04 -10.41
CA THR A 130 -10.47 -15.29 -11.01
C THR A 130 -9.45 -16.14 -11.76
N SER A 131 -8.25 -15.63 -12.05
CA SER A 131 -7.30 -16.33 -12.95
C SER A 131 -5.84 -16.22 -12.58
N TYR A 132 -5.48 -15.42 -11.57
CA TYR A 132 -4.11 -15.33 -11.10
C TYR A 132 -3.85 -16.37 -10.00
N THR A 133 -2.89 -17.27 -10.25
CA THR A 133 -2.47 -18.27 -9.26
C THR A 133 -1.20 -17.80 -8.57
N ILE A 134 -1.25 -17.63 -7.25
CA ILE A 134 -0.08 -17.34 -6.44
C ILE A 134 0.75 -18.64 -6.33
N THR A 135 1.96 -18.63 -6.88
CA THR A 135 2.87 -19.79 -6.89
C THR A 135 3.95 -19.72 -5.82
N PHE A 136 4.24 -18.52 -5.29
CA PHE A 136 5.21 -18.28 -4.23
C PHE A 136 4.62 -17.38 -3.15
N MET A 137 4.76 -17.80 -1.90
CA MET A 137 4.22 -17.08 -0.73
C MET A 137 5.28 -16.22 -0.01
N ASN A 138 6.54 -16.31 -0.43
CA ASN A 138 7.64 -15.56 0.18
C ASN A 138 8.66 -15.11 -0.88
N SER A 139 9.21 -13.91 -0.68
CA SER A 139 10.29 -13.34 -1.52
C SER A 139 11.67 -13.42 -0.86
N ILE A 140 11.74 -13.76 0.43
CA ILE A 140 12.98 -13.80 1.23
C ILE A 140 14.09 -14.63 0.57
N PRO A 141 13.85 -15.86 0.05
CA PRO A 141 14.91 -16.64 -0.59
C PRO A 141 15.53 -15.95 -1.81
N TYR A 142 14.75 -15.15 -2.54
CA TYR A 142 15.24 -14.38 -3.68
C TYR A 142 16.14 -13.21 -3.22
N HIS A 143 15.76 -12.52 -2.14
CA HIS A 143 16.60 -11.48 -1.54
C HIS A 143 17.94 -12.05 -1.05
N VAL A 144 17.95 -13.23 -0.42
CA VAL A 144 19.18 -13.92 0.01
C VAL A 144 20.07 -14.28 -1.19
N ASN A 145 19.49 -14.87 -2.24
CA ASN A 145 20.23 -15.25 -3.45
C ASN A 145 20.81 -14.06 -4.22
N LEU A 146 20.11 -12.92 -4.27
CA LEU A 146 20.64 -11.72 -4.91
C LEU A 146 21.73 -11.07 -4.04
N SER A 147 21.55 -11.08 -2.72
CA SER A 147 22.53 -10.56 -1.77
C SER A 147 23.85 -11.34 -1.82
N SER A 148 23.81 -12.67 -1.93
CA SER A 148 25.03 -13.50 -2.02
C SER A 148 25.85 -13.25 -3.29
N LYS A 149 25.21 -12.69 -4.33
CA LYS A 149 25.87 -12.28 -5.58
C LYS A 149 26.42 -10.84 -5.52
N GLY A 150 26.26 -10.15 -4.41
CA GLY A 150 26.74 -8.78 -4.21
C GLY A 150 25.84 -7.68 -4.79
N TYR A 151 24.60 -8.00 -5.20
CA TYR A 151 23.68 -7.00 -5.73
C TYR A 151 23.19 -6.06 -4.62
N ARG A 152 23.37 -4.76 -4.83
CA ARG A 152 22.78 -3.71 -4.00
C ARG A 152 21.27 -3.72 -4.09
N SER A 153 20.61 -3.47 -2.97
CA SER A 153 19.15 -3.35 -2.90
C SER A 153 18.72 -2.09 -2.16
N LEU A 154 17.63 -1.49 -2.63
CA LEU A 154 16.86 -0.47 -1.93
C LEU A 154 15.48 -1.05 -1.68
N ILE A 155 15.10 -1.12 -0.41
CA ILE A 155 13.73 -1.41 0.00
C ILE A 155 13.20 -0.15 0.65
N TYR A 156 12.00 0.28 0.26
CA TYR A 156 11.39 1.44 0.89
C TYR A 156 9.90 1.26 1.11
N SER A 157 9.37 1.96 2.12
CA SER A 157 7.95 1.96 2.48
C SER A 157 7.46 3.38 2.73
N GLY A 158 6.26 3.71 2.27
CA GLY A 158 5.54 4.84 2.86
C GLY A 158 5.12 4.48 4.29
N ASP A 159 5.31 5.39 5.25
CA ASP A 159 4.98 5.13 6.66
C ASP A 159 3.48 5.33 6.99
N HIS A 160 2.67 5.72 6.00
CA HIS A 160 1.20 5.83 6.08
C HIS A 160 0.48 4.85 5.13
N ASP A 161 1.18 3.81 4.67
CA ASP A 161 0.59 2.68 3.96
C ASP A 161 0.03 1.65 4.95
N MET A 162 -1.23 1.25 4.76
CA MET A 162 -1.87 0.16 5.51
C MET A 162 -2.02 -1.12 4.68
N VAL A 163 -1.84 -1.07 3.35
CA VAL A 163 -1.86 -2.25 2.47
C VAL A 163 -0.61 -3.10 2.67
N VAL A 164 0.57 -2.47 2.67
CA VAL A 164 1.85 -3.12 2.99
C VAL A 164 2.60 -2.26 4.02
N PRO A 165 2.19 -2.32 5.30
CA PRO A 165 2.73 -1.45 6.33
C PRO A 165 4.25 -1.58 6.47
N PHE A 166 4.93 -0.47 6.72
CA PHE A 166 6.39 -0.45 6.87
C PHE A 166 6.87 -1.44 7.96
N GLN A 167 6.09 -1.66 9.02
CA GLN A 167 6.39 -2.62 10.07
C GLN A 167 6.45 -4.07 9.54
N SER A 168 5.56 -4.44 8.62
CA SER A 168 5.60 -5.76 7.95
C SER A 168 6.87 -5.92 7.14
N THR A 169 7.33 -4.83 6.50
CA THR A 169 8.58 -4.81 5.74
C THR A 169 9.79 -4.97 6.66
N GLN A 170 9.81 -4.25 7.79
CA GLN A 170 10.86 -4.38 8.80
C GLN A 170 10.91 -5.80 9.39
N ALA A 171 9.77 -6.45 9.61
CA ALA A 171 9.70 -7.80 10.16
C ALA A 171 10.42 -8.83 9.28
N TRP A 172 10.16 -8.84 7.96
CA TRP A 172 10.86 -9.77 7.07
C TRP A 172 12.31 -9.38 6.79
N ILE A 173 12.64 -8.07 6.81
CA ILE A 173 14.04 -7.62 6.73
C ILE A 173 14.83 -8.15 7.93
N LYS A 174 14.25 -8.10 9.14
CA LYS A 174 14.87 -8.66 10.35
C LYS A 174 15.13 -10.16 10.22
N TYR A 175 14.23 -10.89 9.55
CA TYR A 175 14.38 -12.33 9.29
C TYR A 175 15.61 -12.67 8.44
N LEU A 176 16.09 -11.74 7.59
CA LEU A 176 17.32 -11.95 6.81
C LEU A 176 18.59 -12.02 7.67
N ASN A 177 18.54 -11.47 8.89
CA ASN A 177 19.63 -11.54 9.88
C ASN A 177 21.00 -10.99 9.40
N TYR A 178 20.99 -9.96 8.56
CA TYR A 178 22.22 -9.24 8.19
C TYR A 178 22.63 -8.23 9.27
N SER A 179 23.94 -8.05 9.46
CA SER A 179 24.47 -7.09 10.42
C SER A 179 24.12 -5.65 10.00
N THR A 180 23.73 -4.82 10.95
CA THR A 180 23.49 -3.39 10.71
C THR A 180 24.83 -2.65 10.64
N ILE A 181 25.04 -1.85 9.60
CA ILE A 181 26.26 -1.05 9.41
C ILE A 181 26.05 0.44 9.68
N ASP A 182 24.81 0.92 9.51
CA ASP A 182 24.38 2.28 9.83
C ASP A 182 22.98 2.16 10.44
N ASP A 183 22.85 2.52 11.72
CA ASP A 183 21.63 2.27 12.48
C ASP A 183 20.53 3.29 12.14
N TRP A 184 19.32 3.03 12.64
CA TRP A 184 18.11 3.77 12.35
C TRP A 184 18.27 5.28 12.62
N ARG A 185 18.29 6.06 11.56
CA ARG A 185 18.49 7.51 11.62
C ARG A 185 17.61 8.24 10.62
N PRO A 186 17.30 9.53 10.84
CA PRO A 186 16.60 10.32 9.85
C PRO A 186 17.46 10.51 8.59
N TRP A 187 16.80 10.61 7.44
CA TRP A 187 17.38 11.12 6.20
C TRP A 187 16.66 12.40 5.78
N MET A 188 17.40 13.31 5.14
CA MET A 188 16.98 14.70 5.01
C MET A 188 16.84 15.13 3.55
N VAL A 189 15.83 15.94 3.26
CA VAL A 189 15.69 16.67 1.99
C VAL A 189 15.38 18.12 2.33
N ASP A 190 16.13 19.06 1.77
CA ASP A 190 15.99 20.50 2.00
C ASP A 190 15.93 20.89 3.50
N GLY A 191 16.73 20.22 4.34
CA GLY A 191 16.78 20.47 5.78
C GLY A 191 15.58 19.92 6.57
N GLN A 192 14.68 19.16 5.94
CA GLN A 192 13.54 18.51 6.59
C GLN A 192 13.70 16.99 6.61
N VAL A 193 13.16 16.36 7.66
CA VAL A 193 13.13 14.89 7.77
C VAL A 193 12.21 14.34 6.68
N ALA A 194 12.80 13.60 5.74
CA ALA A 194 12.09 12.94 4.65
C ALA A 194 11.67 11.51 5.01
N GLY A 195 12.27 10.95 6.06
CA GLY A 195 11.95 9.66 6.64
C GLY A 195 13.12 9.12 7.45
N TYR A 196 13.19 7.81 7.61
CA TYR A 196 14.25 7.14 8.36
C TYR A 196 14.90 6.05 7.52
N THR A 197 16.17 5.75 7.78
CA THR A 197 16.92 4.76 7.02
C THR A 197 17.82 3.92 7.92
N ARG A 198 18.14 2.72 7.46
CA ARG A 198 19.11 1.80 8.05
C ARG A 198 19.80 1.04 6.92
N SER A 199 21.10 0.79 7.06
CA SER A 199 21.89 0.03 6.08
C SER A 199 22.44 -1.25 6.69
N PHE A 200 22.61 -2.27 5.86
CA PHE A 200 23.02 -3.61 6.26
C PHE A 200 24.27 -4.08 5.51
N SER A 201 24.97 -5.06 6.10
CA SER A 201 26.25 -5.60 5.62
C SER A 201 26.19 -6.25 4.23
N ASN A 202 25.00 -6.59 3.73
CA ASN A 202 24.77 -7.13 2.38
C ASN A 202 24.52 -6.04 1.32
N HIS A 203 24.87 -4.79 1.60
CA HIS A 203 24.62 -3.62 0.73
C HIS A 203 23.11 -3.33 0.49
N MET A 204 22.26 -3.76 1.41
CA MET A 204 20.85 -3.40 1.44
C MET A 204 20.66 -2.08 2.20
N THR A 205 19.86 -1.19 1.64
CA THR A 205 19.37 0.01 2.32
C THR A 205 17.86 -0.11 2.49
N TYR A 206 17.39 0.05 3.72
CA TYR A 206 15.97 0.21 4.02
C TYR A 206 15.67 1.67 4.32
N ALA A 207 14.58 2.21 3.77
CA ALA A 207 14.14 3.56 4.05
C ALA A 207 12.61 3.67 4.20
N THR A 208 12.15 4.51 5.13
CA THR A 208 10.76 4.99 5.12
C THR A 208 10.68 6.34 4.41
N VAL A 209 9.52 6.64 3.83
CA VAL A 209 9.18 7.96 3.29
C VAL A 209 8.06 8.54 4.15
N LYS A 210 8.39 9.59 4.91
CA LYS A 210 7.50 10.19 5.91
C LYS A 210 6.31 10.88 5.26
N GLY A 211 5.10 10.44 5.61
CA GLY A 211 3.84 10.85 5.01
C GLY A 211 3.59 10.23 3.63
N GLY A 212 4.42 9.27 3.20
CA GLY A 212 4.17 8.51 1.98
C GLY A 212 3.20 7.36 2.24
N GLY A 213 2.36 7.04 1.26
CA GLY A 213 1.45 5.90 1.28
C GLY A 213 2.03 4.73 0.50
N HIS A 214 1.15 3.86 0.00
CA HIS A 214 1.50 2.66 -0.75
C HIS A 214 2.30 2.98 -2.01
N THR A 215 1.93 4.06 -2.70
CA THR A 215 2.73 4.62 -3.79
C THR A 215 3.37 5.91 -3.30
N ALA A 216 4.37 5.80 -2.41
CA ALA A 216 5.05 6.97 -1.84
C ALA A 216 5.44 8.07 -2.85
N PRO A 217 5.85 7.76 -4.10
CA PRO A 217 6.09 8.78 -5.12
C PRO A 217 4.86 9.58 -5.58
N GLU A 218 3.62 9.14 -5.37
CA GLU A 218 2.37 9.89 -5.62
C GLU A 218 2.08 10.94 -4.52
N ASP A 219 2.64 10.73 -3.32
CA ASP A 219 2.38 11.59 -2.14
C ASP A 219 3.56 12.50 -1.84
N LYS A 220 4.78 11.97 -2.01
CA LYS A 220 6.07 12.56 -1.61
C LYS A 220 7.04 12.53 -2.77
N HIS A 221 6.72 13.28 -3.82
CA HIS A 221 7.42 13.28 -5.10
C HIS A 221 8.89 13.69 -4.94
N LYS A 222 9.14 14.77 -4.19
CA LYS A 222 10.49 15.32 -3.99
C LYS A 222 11.35 14.33 -3.21
N GLU A 223 10.86 13.87 -2.07
CA GLU A 223 11.55 12.95 -1.18
C GLU A 223 11.86 11.64 -1.92
N SER A 224 10.87 11.08 -2.62
CA SER A 224 11.04 9.85 -3.40
C SER A 224 12.06 10.02 -4.54
N PHE A 225 12.05 11.17 -5.23
CA PHE A 225 13.06 11.48 -6.24
C PHE A 225 14.47 11.60 -5.66
N HIS A 226 14.63 12.30 -4.53
CA HIS A 226 15.93 12.44 -3.87
C HIS A 226 16.45 11.10 -3.35
N MET A 227 15.57 10.25 -2.79
CA MET A 227 15.90 8.89 -2.40
C MET A 227 16.43 8.07 -3.58
N PHE A 228 15.69 8.05 -4.70
CA PHE A 228 16.10 7.34 -5.91
C PHE A 228 17.42 7.88 -6.46
N LYS A 229 17.55 9.21 -6.60
CA LYS A 229 18.74 9.89 -7.11
C LYS A 229 19.98 9.57 -6.28
N ARG A 230 19.89 9.66 -4.95
CA ARG A 230 21.01 9.33 -4.06
C ARG A 230 21.38 7.87 -4.17
N TRP A 231 20.39 6.97 -4.16
CA TRP A 231 20.65 5.55 -4.28
C TRP A 231 21.37 5.20 -5.58
N ILE A 232 20.89 5.63 -6.75
CA ILE A 232 21.57 5.33 -8.03
C ILE A 232 22.97 5.96 -8.12
N ALA A 233 23.18 7.12 -7.50
CA ALA A 233 24.47 7.80 -7.42
C ALA A 233 25.41 7.22 -6.36
N GLN A 234 25.01 6.17 -5.64
CA GLN A 234 25.74 5.58 -4.52
C GLN A 234 26.01 6.56 -3.37
N GLN A 235 25.13 7.55 -3.21
CA GLN A 235 25.19 8.51 -2.13
C GLN A 235 24.36 8.00 -0.94
N PRO A 236 24.80 8.25 0.31
CA PRO A 236 23.98 7.98 1.48
C PRO A 236 22.65 8.73 1.42
N LEU A 237 21.60 8.12 1.99
CA LEU A 237 20.34 8.81 2.25
C LEU A 237 20.50 9.80 3.40
#